data_AF-A0A1H3CBK7-F1
#
_entry.id   AF-A0A1H3CBK7-F1
#
_cell.length_a   1.000
_cell.length_b   1.000
_cell.length_c   1.000
_cell.angle_alpha   90.00
_cell.angle_beta   90.00
_cell.angle_gamma   90.00
#
_symmetry.space_group_name_H-M   'P 1'
#
loop_
_entity.id
_entity.type
_entity.pdbx_description
1 polymer ?
#
loop_
_entity_poly.entity_id
_entity_poly.type
_entity_poly.pdbx_seq_one_letter_code
_entity_poly.pdbx_strand_id
1 'polypeptide(L)'
;MATTETMTALDVRLLSSLGHLAELLARIGHPRAAEVADQVALFPEAPERVRHRLDANDWWAGAGSLAAETMADNPGLPETAWRREVRAFRELMIEIGENLQAEGSANPGISSWLLAFNNWNASEV
;
A
#
# COMPACT_ATOMS: atom_id res chain seq x y z
N MET A 1 24.57 -19.95 11.95
CA MET A 1 24.72 -18.52 12.27
C MET A 1 23.79 -17.77 11.33
N ALA A 2 22.66 -17.28 11.82
CA ALA A 2 21.79 -16.43 11.01
C ALA A 2 22.43 -15.04 10.99
N THR A 3 22.78 -14.56 9.80
CA THR A 3 23.11 -13.16 9.57
C THR A 3 21.87 -12.35 9.91
N THR A 4 21.95 -11.51 10.93
CA THR A 4 20.98 -10.43 11.12
C THR A 4 21.17 -9.51 9.90
N GLU A 5 20.35 -9.68 8.87
CA GLU A 5 20.31 -8.75 7.76
C GLU A 5 19.91 -7.38 8.30
N THR A 6 20.82 -6.41 8.18
CA THR A 6 20.56 -5.02 8.55
C THR A 6 19.50 -4.48 7.57
N MET A 7 18.34 -4.06 8.09
CA MET A 7 17.32 -3.37 7.28
C MET A 7 17.92 -2.17 6.56
N THR A 8 17.66 -2.08 5.25
CA THR A 8 18.09 -0.97 4.41
C THR A 8 17.25 0.29 4.65
N ALA A 9 17.67 1.43 4.09
CA ALA A 9 16.84 2.63 4.12
C ALA A 9 15.52 2.46 3.34
N LEU A 10 15.52 1.66 2.28
CA LEU A 10 14.31 1.32 1.52
C LEU A 10 13.37 0.45 2.36
N ASP A 11 13.91 -0.48 3.14
CA ASP A 11 13.13 -1.31 4.08
C ASP A 11 12.43 -0.50 5.14
N VAL A 12 13.14 0.44 5.77
CA VAL A 12 12.56 1.30 6.79
C VAL A 12 11.43 2.14 6.21
N ARG A 13 11.60 2.67 4.99
CA ARG A 13 10.56 3.44 4.31
C ARG A 13 9.35 2.56 3.97
N LEU A 14 9.57 1.40 3.37
CA LEU A 14 8.51 0.47 3.01
C LEU A 14 7.71 0.03 4.24
N LEU A 15 8.40 -0.35 5.33
CA LEU A 15 7.76 -0.72 6.58
C LEU A 15 6.95 0.44 7.17
N SER A 16 7.48 1.66 7.12
CA SER A 16 6.76 2.85 7.60
C SER A 16 5.50 3.12 6.80
N SER A 17 5.57 3.11 5.46
CA SER A 17 4.41 3.34 4.60
C SER A 17 3.37 2.22 4.76
N LEU A 18 3.81 0.96 4.91
CA LEU A 18 2.94 -0.18 5.19
C LEU A 18 2.23 -0.07 6.55
N GLY A 19 2.94 0.41 7.58
CA GLY A 19 2.37 0.69 8.90
C GLY A 19 1.27 1.76 8.84
N HIS A 20 1.55 2.89 8.19
CA HIS A 20 0.55 3.94 7.99
C HIS A 20 -0.64 3.46 7.16
N LEU A 21 -0.41 2.59 6.17
CA LEU A 21 -1.49 1.99 5.39
C LEU A 21 -2.38 1.10 6.27
N ALA A 22 -1.78 0.25 7.12
CA ALA A 22 -2.55 -0.58 8.05
C ALA A 22 -3.45 0.25 8.97
N GLU A 23 -2.91 1.35 9.53
CA GLU A 23 -3.66 2.27 10.38
C GLU A 23 -4.80 2.97 9.63
N LEU A 24 -4.56 3.41 8.40
CA LEU A 24 -5.57 4.04 7.54
C LEU A 24 -6.71 3.05 7.25
N LEU A 25 -6.37 1.85 6.80
CA LEU A 25 -7.35 0.81 6.47
C LEU A 25 -8.20 0.44 7.69
N ALA A 26 -7.58 0.35 8.88
CA ALA A 26 -8.32 0.12 10.12
C ALA A 26 -9.28 1.28 10.44
N ARG A 27 -8.85 2.53 10.24
CA ARG A 27 -9.64 3.75 10.51
C ARG A 27 -10.89 3.84 9.62
N ILE A 28 -10.78 3.43 8.36
CA ILE A 28 -11.91 3.43 7.41
C ILE A 28 -12.76 2.15 7.47
N GLY A 29 -12.38 1.18 8.32
CA GLY A 29 -13.09 -0.09 8.44
C GLY A 29 -12.90 -1.04 7.25
N HIS A 30 -11.78 -0.95 6.53
CA HIS A 30 -11.50 -1.79 5.37
C HIS A 30 -11.27 -3.25 5.82
N PRO A 31 -11.88 -4.26 5.16
CA PRO A 31 -11.80 -5.67 5.57
C PRO A 31 -10.37 -6.22 5.55
N ARG A 32 -9.50 -5.65 4.72
CA ARG A 32 -8.08 -6.07 4.59
C ARG A 32 -7.13 -5.42 5.60
N ALA A 33 -7.61 -4.59 6.53
CA ALA A 33 -6.75 -3.94 7.51
C ALA A 33 -5.91 -4.94 8.32
N ALA A 34 -6.52 -6.06 8.74
CA ALA A 34 -5.82 -7.12 9.48
C ALA A 34 -4.72 -7.79 8.64
N GLU A 35 -5.00 -8.10 7.36
CA GLU A 35 -4.02 -8.69 6.45
C GLU A 35 -2.79 -7.80 6.28
N VAL A 36 -2.99 -6.48 6.14
CA VAL A 36 -1.89 -5.52 6.01
C VAL A 36 -1.10 -5.40 7.31
N ALA A 37 -1.77 -5.37 8.46
CA ALA A 37 -1.09 -5.38 9.76
C ALA A 37 -0.24 -6.65 9.97
N ASP A 38 -0.70 -7.81 9.49
CA ASP A 38 0.09 -9.04 9.52
C ASP A 38 1.36 -8.93 8.66
N GLN A 39 1.30 -8.24 7.52
CA GLN A 39 2.49 -7.98 6.70
C GLN A 39 3.49 -7.05 7.41
N VAL A 40 3.00 -6.03 8.14
CA VAL A 40 3.85 -5.15 8.97
C VAL A 40 4.58 -5.96 10.04
N ALA A 41 3.88 -6.86 10.72
CA ALA A 41 4.48 -7.70 11.76
C ALA A 41 5.48 -8.72 11.18
N LEU A 42 5.23 -9.24 9.97
CA LEU A 42 6.10 -10.22 9.31
C LEU A 42 7.38 -9.57 8.72
N PHE A 43 7.33 -8.29 8.37
CA PHE A 43 8.40 -7.62 7.63
C PHE A 43 9.80 -7.75 8.28
N PRO A 44 9.98 -7.56 9.60
CA PRO A 44 11.30 -7.69 10.23
C PRO A 44 11.88 -9.10 10.19
N GLU A 45 11.03 -10.12 10.04
CA GLU A 45 11.43 -11.53 10.01
C GLU A 45 11.66 -12.05 8.59
N ALA A 46 10.90 -11.55 7.61
CA ALA A 46 10.91 -12.04 6.24
C ALA A 46 10.61 -10.93 5.21
N PRO A 47 11.50 -9.93 5.06
CA PRO A 47 11.24 -8.76 4.19
C PRO A 47 11.01 -9.17 2.73
N GLU A 48 11.81 -10.08 2.18
CA GLU A 48 11.64 -10.57 0.80
C GLU A 48 10.28 -11.22 0.57
N ARG A 49 9.79 -11.98 1.54
CA ARG A 49 8.48 -12.62 1.46
C ARG A 49 7.36 -11.58 1.46
N VAL A 50 7.49 -10.54 2.29
CA VAL A 50 6.53 -9.44 2.30
C VAL A 50 6.59 -8.68 0.98
N ARG A 51 7.77 -8.31 0.47
CA ARG A 51 7.89 -7.61 -0.82
C ARG A 51 7.25 -8.41 -1.95
N HIS A 52 7.49 -9.71 -2.04
CA HIS A 52 6.83 -10.58 -3.01
C HIS A 52 5.30 -10.60 -2.83
N ARG A 53 4.78 -10.57 -1.59
CA ARG A 53 3.33 -10.47 -1.34
C ARG A 53 2.77 -9.13 -1.78
N LEU A 54 3.47 -8.03 -1.50
CA LEU A 54 3.07 -6.69 -1.89
C LEU A 54 3.12 -6.51 -3.42
N ASP A 55 4.01 -7.21 -4.13
CA ASP A 55 4.08 -7.21 -5.59
C ASP A 55 2.99 -8.06 -6.27
N ALA A 56 2.16 -8.78 -5.50
CA ALA A 56 1.14 -9.65 -6.06
C ALA A 56 -0.06 -8.88 -6.64
N ASN A 57 -0.76 -9.49 -7.59
CA ASN A 57 -1.98 -8.92 -8.20
C ASN A 57 -3.07 -8.57 -7.18
N ASP A 58 -3.15 -9.28 -6.06
CA ASP A 58 -4.10 -8.96 -4.98
C ASP A 58 -3.90 -7.53 -4.43
N TRP A 59 -2.76 -6.88 -4.66
CA TRP A 59 -2.53 -5.48 -4.27
C TRP A 59 -2.86 -4.50 -5.40
N TRP A 60 -2.63 -4.88 -6.66
CA TRP A 60 -2.55 -3.93 -7.78
C TRP A 60 -3.41 -4.26 -9.01
N ALA A 61 -3.98 -5.45 -9.14
CA ALA A 61 -4.63 -5.86 -10.39
C ALA A 61 -5.96 -6.57 -10.17
N GLY A 62 -6.96 -6.16 -10.94
CA GLY A 62 -8.33 -6.67 -10.87
C GLY A 62 -9.21 -5.94 -9.86
N ALA A 63 -10.52 -6.16 -9.96
CA ALA A 63 -11.53 -5.47 -9.16
C ALA A 63 -11.48 -5.80 -7.65
N GLY A 64 -10.89 -6.94 -7.28
CA GLY A 64 -10.65 -7.34 -5.88
C GLY A 64 -9.25 -7.00 -5.36
N SER A 65 -8.48 -6.18 -6.08
CA SER A 65 -7.18 -5.72 -5.59
C SER A 65 -7.36 -4.67 -4.49
N LEU A 66 -6.39 -4.56 -3.58
CA LEU A 66 -6.43 -3.58 -2.49
C LEU A 66 -6.62 -2.16 -3.04
N ALA A 67 -5.91 -1.84 -4.12
CA ALA A 67 -6.04 -0.57 -4.83
C ALA A 67 -7.47 -0.33 -5.36
N ALA A 68 -8.07 -1.33 -6.01
CA ALA A 68 -9.43 -1.19 -6.56
C ALA A 68 -10.50 -1.10 -5.46
N GLU A 69 -10.43 -1.99 -4.46
CA GLU A 69 -11.42 -2.07 -3.39
C GLU A 69 -11.44 -0.80 -2.53
N THR A 70 -10.28 -0.23 -2.23
CA THR A 70 -10.20 0.99 -1.39
C THR A 70 -10.68 2.23 -2.14
N MET A 71 -10.63 2.22 -3.47
CA MET A 71 -11.16 3.30 -4.32
C MET A 71 -12.66 3.16 -4.63
N ALA A 72 -13.33 2.16 -4.06
CA ALA A 72 -14.77 1.96 -4.23
C ALA A 72 -15.59 3.00 -3.45
N ASP A 73 -16.90 2.77 -3.35
CA ASP A 73 -17.82 3.71 -2.73
C ASP A 73 -17.53 3.94 -1.24
N ASN A 74 -17.80 5.17 -0.79
CA ASN A 74 -17.65 5.60 0.60
C ASN A 74 -18.43 4.66 1.55
N PRO A 75 -17.79 4.03 2.56
CA PRO A 75 -18.43 3.08 3.46
C PRO A 75 -19.40 3.72 4.49
N GLY A 76 -19.79 4.97 4.30
CA GLY A 76 -20.66 5.72 5.20
C GLY A 76 -19.93 6.74 6.08
N LEU A 77 -18.68 7.07 5.75
CA LEU A 77 -17.93 8.14 6.40
C LEU A 77 -18.42 9.53 5.95
N PRO A 78 -18.24 10.58 6.75
CA PRO A 78 -18.47 11.95 6.29
C PRO A 78 -17.64 12.23 5.02
N GLU A 79 -18.27 12.82 3.99
CA GLU A 79 -17.66 13.08 2.67
C GLU A 79 -16.26 13.70 2.75
N THR A 80 -16.08 14.74 3.57
CA THR A 80 -14.78 15.40 3.76
C THR A 80 -13.75 14.49 4.40
N ALA A 81 -14.16 13.64 5.35
CA ALA A 81 -13.27 12.65 5.95
C ALA A 81 -12.89 11.60 4.90
N TRP A 82 -13.86 11.07 4.15
CA TRP A 82 -13.61 10.07 3.11
C TRP A 82 -12.62 10.56 2.07
N ARG A 83 -12.80 11.77 1.51
CA ARG A 83 -11.86 12.33 0.54
C ARG A 83 -10.44 12.47 1.10
N ARG A 84 -10.31 12.88 2.37
CA ARG A 84 -9.01 12.95 3.04
C ARG A 84 -8.35 11.58 3.16
N GLU A 85 -9.09 10.56 3.60
CA GLU A 85 -8.55 9.21 3.75
C GLU A 85 -8.20 8.59 2.39
N VAL A 86 -9.02 8.79 1.35
CA VAL A 86 -8.72 8.33 -0.03
C VAL A 86 -7.47 9.00 -0.58
N ARG A 87 -7.26 10.30 -0.33
CA ARG A 87 -6.01 10.96 -0.70
C ARG A 87 -4.81 10.36 0.02
N ALA A 88 -4.89 10.20 1.34
CA ALA A 88 -3.80 9.59 2.11
C ALA A 88 -3.52 8.15 1.65
N PHE A 89 -4.56 7.37 1.32
CA PHE A 89 -4.41 6.03 0.76
C PHE A 89 -3.63 6.05 -0.55
N ARG A 90 -3.99 6.94 -1.48
CA ARG A 90 -3.29 7.08 -2.76
C ARG A 90 -1.83 7.46 -2.58
N GLU A 91 -1.53 8.40 -1.68
CA GLU A 91 -0.15 8.80 -1.35
C GLU A 91 0.67 7.62 -0.81
N LEU A 92 0.12 6.84 0.13
CA LEU A 92 0.79 5.66 0.68
C LEU A 92 0.99 4.55 -0.36
N MET A 93 0.00 4.30 -1.20
CA MET A 93 0.14 3.33 -2.29
C MET A 93 1.16 3.79 -3.33
N ILE A 94 1.30 5.09 -3.57
CA ILE A 94 2.38 5.62 -4.43
C ILE A 94 3.74 5.29 -3.81
N GLU A 95 3.96 5.63 -2.53
CA GLU A 95 5.22 5.36 -1.84
C GLU A 95 5.60 3.88 -1.85
N ILE A 96 4.62 2.99 -1.59
CA ILE A 96 4.84 1.54 -1.62
C ILE A 96 5.20 1.08 -3.04
N GLY A 97 4.44 1.51 -4.05
CA GLY A 97 4.68 1.11 -5.44
C GLY A 97 6.03 1.59 -5.97
N GLU A 98 6.44 2.82 -5.65
CA GLU A 98 7.76 3.36 -6.01
C GLU A 98 8.89 2.58 -5.33
N ASN A 99 8.71 2.19 -4.06
CA ASN A 99 9.69 1.37 -3.34
C ASN A 99 9.85 -0.01 -3.99
N LEU A 100 8.72 -0.67 -4.34
CA LEU A 100 8.74 -1.95 -5.04
C LEU A 100 9.40 -1.85 -6.43
N GLN A 101 9.15 -0.76 -7.17
CA GLN A 101 9.81 -0.53 -8.47
C GLN A 101 11.31 -0.29 -8.33
N ALA A 102 11.75 0.42 -7.29
CA ALA A 102 13.17 0.64 -7.01
C ALA A 102 13.91 -0.69 -6.73
N GLU A 103 13.22 -1.67 -6.15
CA GLU A 103 13.71 -3.04 -5.92
C GLU A 103 13.52 -3.98 -7.12
N GLY A 104 13.02 -3.48 -8.26
CA GLY A 104 12.92 -4.24 -9.50
C GLY A 104 11.63 -5.05 -9.69
N SER A 105 10.54 -4.66 -9.01
CA SER A 105 9.20 -5.23 -9.25
C SER A 105 8.83 -5.24 -10.75
N ALA A 106 8.16 -6.32 -11.16
CA ALA A 106 7.70 -6.53 -12.53
C ALA A 106 6.18 -6.46 -12.69
N ASN A 107 5.41 -6.16 -11.64
CA ASN A 107 3.95 -6.15 -11.73
C ASN A 107 3.44 -4.94 -12.54
N PRO A 108 2.79 -5.14 -13.71
CA PRO A 108 2.29 -4.04 -14.55
C PRO A 108 1.14 -3.26 -13.90
N GLY A 109 0.45 -3.84 -12.91
CA GLY A 109 -0.59 -3.18 -12.14
C GLY A 109 -0.05 -2.01 -11.32
N ILE A 110 1.18 -2.12 -10.79
CA ILE A 110 1.83 -1.03 -10.03
C ILE A 110 1.92 0.22 -10.89
N SER A 111 2.55 0.13 -12.07
CA SER A 111 2.71 1.27 -12.96
C SER A 111 1.37 1.91 -13.36
N SER A 112 0.34 1.08 -13.56
CA SER A 112 -1.00 1.55 -13.93
C SER A 112 -1.66 2.36 -12.80
N TRP A 113 -1.58 1.87 -11.56
CA TRP A 113 -2.12 2.56 -10.40
C TRP A 113 -1.31 3.78 -10.00
N LEU A 114 0.03 3.73 -10.08
CA LEU A 114 0.88 4.90 -9.84
C LEU A 114 0.48 6.05 -10.75
N LEU A 115 0.29 5.78 -12.05
CA LEU A 115 -0.16 6.79 -13.00
C LEU A 115 -1.56 7.34 -12.64
N ALA A 116 -2.51 6.46 -12.33
CA ALA A 116 -3.87 6.86 -11.96
C ALA A 116 -3.89 7.73 -10.69
N PHE A 117 -3.23 7.29 -9.62
CA PHE A 117 -3.16 7.99 -8.35
C PHE A 117 -2.49 9.36 -8.49
N ASN A 118 -1.38 9.45 -9.21
CA ASN A 118 -0.72 10.73 -9.47
C ASN A 118 -1.64 11.70 -10.24
N ASN A 119 -2.32 11.21 -11.28
CA ASN A 119 -3.25 12.04 -12.06
C ASN A 119 -4.44 12.55 -11.23
N TRP A 120 -5.02 11.69 -10.38
CA TRP A 120 -6.12 12.08 -9.52
C TRP A 120 -5.68 13.08 -8.45
N ASN A 121 -4.55 12.83 -7.78
CA ASN A 121 -4.01 13.75 -6.78
C ASN A 121 -3.67 15.12 -7.38
N ALA A 122 -3.20 15.18 -8.64
CA ALA A 122 -2.92 16.43 -9.33
C ALA A 122 -4.20 17.17 -9.79
N SER A 123 -5.30 16.45 -10.02
CA SER A 123 -6.58 17.02 -10.46
C SER A 123 -7.46 17.50 -9.32
N GLU A 124 -7.24 16.99 -8.10
CA GLU A 124 -7.88 17.47 -6.88
C GLU A 124 -7.21 18.76 -6.40
N VAL A 125 -7.64 19.89 -6.98
CA VAL A 125 -7.33 21.24 -6.51
C VAL A 125 -8.27 21.65 -5.39
#